data_AF-A0A8J3S7J4-F1
#
_entry.id   AF-A0A8J3S7J4-F1
#
_cell.length_a   1.000
_cell.length_b   1.000
_cell.length_c   1.000
_cell.angle_alpha   90.00
_cell.angle_beta   90.00
_cell.angle_gamma   90.00
#
_symmetry.space_group_name_H-M   'P 1'
#
loop_
_entity.id
_entity.type
_entity.pdbx_description
1 polymer ?
#
loop_
_entity_poly.entity_id
_entity_poly.type
_entity_poly.pdbx_seq_one_letter_code
_entity_poly.pdbx_strand_id
1 'polypeptide(L)'
;MTITATRPAYPALTELASGSPLGHLALTIDLGRPTYHGHTKVTVRPGVVDSEAIELFGYAHCHRLAWAMHQRTGWPFGVVEQDDLPGRWVHVGLLTPTGTFLDIHGLRPVAQVVADIRSEHGLDVRVRAVDTPAELFSIIASSGERTAEEWLAELCPLSAEVIAVFADVLITRAKEAGR
;
A
#
# COMPACT_ATOMS: atom_id res chain seq x y z
N MET A 1 -4.86 -8.91 -32.95
CA MET A 1 -4.75 -7.64 -32.21
C MET A 1 -3.86 -7.92 -31.01
N THR A 2 -2.60 -7.52 -31.11
CA THR A 2 -1.51 -7.97 -30.22
C THR A 2 -1.48 -7.05 -29.01
N ILE A 3 -1.88 -7.54 -27.84
CA ILE A 3 -1.74 -6.80 -26.58
C ILE A 3 -0.29 -6.98 -26.13
N THR A 4 0.56 -6.04 -26.52
CA THR A 4 1.94 -5.93 -26.04
C THR A 4 1.90 -5.38 -24.61
N ALA A 5 1.64 -6.23 -23.62
CA ALA A 5 1.82 -5.86 -22.23
C ALA A 5 3.29 -6.01 -21.85
N THR A 6 4.13 -5.05 -22.24
CA THR A 6 5.54 -5.03 -21.84
C THR A 6 5.87 -3.71 -21.15
N ARG A 7 5.59 -3.62 -19.84
CA ARG A 7 6.54 -3.10 -18.82
C ARG A 7 5.93 -3.00 -17.40
N PRO A 8 6.75 -2.99 -16.32
CA PRO A 8 8.22 -3.14 -16.34
C PRO A 8 8.81 -4.24 -15.44
N ALA A 9 9.84 -4.90 -15.97
CA ALA A 9 10.99 -5.32 -15.16
C ALA A 9 11.57 -4.07 -14.48
N TYR A 10 11.73 -4.08 -13.17
CA TYR A 10 12.13 -2.94 -12.31
C TYR A 10 13.57 -2.49 -12.62
N PRO A 11 13.83 -1.51 -13.52
CA PRO A 11 15.19 -1.26 -14.02
C PRO A 11 16.14 -0.73 -12.94
N ALA A 12 15.71 0.25 -12.12
CA ALA A 12 16.57 0.82 -11.08
C ALA A 12 16.91 -0.22 -10.01
N LEU A 13 15.94 -1.05 -9.60
CA LEU A 13 16.16 -2.16 -8.68
C LEU A 13 17.03 -3.26 -9.28
N THR A 14 16.85 -3.58 -10.57
CA THR A 14 17.63 -4.60 -11.26
C THR A 14 19.10 -4.19 -11.40
N GLU A 15 19.34 -2.93 -11.77
CA GLU A 15 20.67 -2.33 -11.82
C GLU A 15 21.33 -2.39 -10.43
N LEU A 16 20.62 -1.91 -9.40
CA LEU A 16 21.13 -1.89 -8.04
C LEU A 16 21.39 -3.29 -7.47
N ALA A 17 20.56 -4.28 -7.82
CA ALA A 17 20.73 -5.66 -7.39
C ALA A 17 21.90 -6.36 -8.08
N SER A 18 22.37 -5.85 -9.24
CA SER A 18 23.54 -6.36 -9.96
C SER A 18 23.53 -7.89 -10.15
N GLY A 19 22.38 -8.44 -10.53
CA GLY A 19 22.17 -9.88 -10.75
C GLY A 19 21.74 -10.68 -9.52
N SER A 20 21.67 -10.06 -8.33
CA SER A 20 21.10 -10.69 -7.13
C SER A 20 19.57 -10.68 -7.16
N PRO A 21 18.88 -11.62 -6.49
CA PRO A 21 17.44 -11.55 -6.28
C PRO A 21 17.04 -10.25 -5.57
N LEU A 22 15.95 -9.60 -6.02
CA LEU A 22 15.52 -8.31 -5.44
C LEU A 22 15.22 -8.41 -3.94
N GLY A 23 14.70 -9.55 -3.47
CA GLY A 23 14.45 -9.78 -2.04
C GLY A 23 15.69 -9.88 -1.15
N HIS A 24 16.90 -9.88 -1.74
CA HIS A 24 18.17 -9.79 -1.00
C HIS A 24 18.69 -8.36 -0.89
N LEU A 25 18.13 -7.42 -1.64
CA LEU A 25 18.52 -6.02 -1.60
C LEU A 25 17.88 -5.34 -0.38
N ALA A 26 18.71 -4.87 0.56
CA ALA A 26 18.27 -4.12 1.72
C ALA A 26 18.31 -2.61 1.43
N LEU A 27 17.14 -1.96 1.45
CA LEU A 27 16.99 -0.54 1.17
C LEU A 27 16.49 0.19 2.40
N THR A 28 17.26 1.18 2.87
CA THR A 28 16.82 2.04 3.98
C THR A 28 16.04 3.22 3.44
N ILE A 29 14.82 3.38 3.93
CA ILE A 29 13.91 4.46 3.57
C ILE A 29 13.80 5.40 4.77
N ASP A 30 14.06 6.69 4.53
CA ASP A 30 13.77 7.74 5.50
C ASP A 30 12.32 8.20 5.33
N LEU A 31 11.55 8.17 6.41
CA LEU A 31 10.12 8.45 6.38
C LEU A 31 9.81 9.94 6.57
N GLY A 32 10.78 10.74 7.01
CA GLY A 32 10.61 12.17 7.33
C GLY A 32 9.71 12.46 8.54
N ARG A 33 8.84 11.52 8.92
CA ARG A 33 7.98 11.55 10.11
C ARG A 33 7.99 10.17 10.78
N PRO A 34 7.82 10.11 12.12
CA PRO A 34 7.70 8.82 12.81
C PRO A 34 6.44 8.07 12.36
N THR A 35 6.54 6.76 12.22
CA THR A 35 5.39 5.85 12.15
C THR A 35 4.62 5.81 13.47
N TYR A 36 3.53 5.05 13.50
CA TYR A 36 2.80 4.75 14.73
C TYR A 36 3.70 4.19 15.85
N HIS A 37 4.66 3.32 15.52
CA HIS A 37 5.62 2.77 16.49
C HIS A 37 6.86 3.66 16.73
N GLY A 38 6.90 4.87 16.16
CA GLY A 38 7.97 5.83 16.37
C GLY A 38 9.19 5.65 15.46
N HIS A 39 9.11 4.79 14.43
CA HIS A 39 10.20 4.58 13.50
C HIS A 39 10.30 5.75 12.52
N THR A 40 11.48 6.34 12.35
CA THR A 40 11.74 7.38 11.34
C THR A 40 12.47 6.84 10.12
N LYS A 41 13.00 5.62 10.22
CA LYS A 41 13.67 4.88 9.15
C LYS A 41 13.25 3.42 9.22
N VAL A 42 13.15 2.79 8.06
CA VAL A 42 12.87 1.36 7.92
C VAL A 42 13.77 0.76 6.85
N THR A 43 14.17 -0.49 7.02
CA THR A 43 14.97 -1.22 6.03
C THR A 43 14.12 -2.30 5.37
N VAL A 44 13.69 -2.04 4.13
CA VAL A 44 12.83 -2.97 3.38
C VAL A 44 13.61 -3.76 2.35
N ARG A 45 13.12 -4.97 2.09
CA ARG A 45 13.59 -5.83 1.01
C ARG A 45 12.48 -5.99 -0.02
N PRO A 46 12.65 -5.55 -1.28
CA PRO A 46 11.59 -5.58 -2.28
C PRO A 46 10.91 -6.95 -2.38
N GLY A 47 9.60 -6.98 -2.14
CA GLY A 47 8.77 -8.19 -2.26
C GLY A 47 8.80 -9.12 -1.04
N VAL A 48 9.57 -8.80 0.01
CA VAL A 48 9.58 -9.55 1.27
C VAL A 48 8.66 -8.86 2.27
N VAL A 49 7.55 -9.52 2.61
CA VAL A 49 6.61 -9.04 3.62
C VAL A 49 7.10 -9.48 5.00
N ASP A 50 7.87 -8.61 5.65
CA ASP A 50 8.36 -8.76 7.02
C ASP A 50 7.90 -7.55 7.89
N SER A 51 8.39 -7.47 9.14
CA SER A 51 8.01 -6.40 10.06
C SER A 51 8.38 -5.01 9.56
N GLU A 52 9.48 -4.86 8.81
CA GLU A 52 9.90 -3.57 8.24
C GLU A 52 9.00 -3.15 7.08
N ALA A 53 8.59 -4.10 6.24
CA ALA A 53 7.61 -3.85 5.19
C ALA A 53 6.23 -3.49 5.77
N ILE A 54 5.82 -4.18 6.85
CA ILE A 54 4.60 -3.84 7.60
C ILE A 54 4.73 -2.45 8.22
N GLU A 55 5.89 -2.08 8.78
CA GLU A 55 6.09 -0.75 9.34
C GLU A 55 5.92 0.34 8.26
N LEU A 56 6.55 0.13 7.10
CA LEU A 56 6.44 1.03 5.96
C LEU A 56 5.01 1.17 5.44
N PHE A 57 4.36 0.04 5.12
CA PHE A 57 3.09 0.06 4.38
C PHE A 57 1.84 -0.10 5.23
N GLY A 58 1.98 -0.51 6.49
CA GLY A 58 0.90 -0.56 7.47
C GLY A 58 0.73 0.77 8.19
N TYR A 59 1.83 1.47 8.50
CA TYR A 59 1.79 2.63 9.41
C TYR A 59 2.37 3.94 8.85
N ALA A 60 2.85 3.97 7.59
CA ALA A 60 3.37 5.20 6.99
C ALA A 60 2.89 5.47 5.55
N HIS A 61 2.88 4.44 4.71
CA HIS A 61 2.71 4.57 3.26
C HIS A 61 1.62 3.63 2.70
N CYS A 62 0.62 3.30 3.50
CA CYS A 62 -0.50 2.44 3.08
C CYS A 62 -1.20 2.96 1.82
N HIS A 63 -1.50 4.26 1.76
CA HIS A 63 -2.11 4.90 0.59
C HIS A 63 -1.26 4.75 -0.69
N ARG A 64 0.07 4.76 -0.57
CA ARG A 64 1.01 4.60 -1.70
C ARG A 64 0.96 3.20 -2.28
N LEU A 65 0.94 2.20 -1.40
CA LEU A 65 0.81 0.81 -1.80
C LEU A 65 -0.57 0.52 -2.39
N ALA A 66 -1.63 1.01 -1.74
CA ALA A 66 -3.00 0.89 -2.25
C ALA A 66 -3.13 1.51 -3.65
N TRP A 67 -2.56 2.70 -3.86
CA TRP A 67 -2.50 3.34 -5.18
C TRP A 67 -1.83 2.45 -6.23
N ALA A 68 -0.63 1.96 -5.93
CA ALA A 68 0.13 1.13 -6.86
C ALA A 68 -0.61 -0.16 -7.20
N MET A 69 -1.34 -0.75 -6.25
CA MET A 69 -2.19 -1.90 -6.49
C MET A 69 -3.43 -1.53 -7.32
N HIS A 70 -4.05 -0.38 -7.07
CA HIS A 70 -5.23 0.08 -7.80
C HIS A 70 -4.89 0.30 -9.27
N GLN A 71 -3.77 0.97 -9.59
CA GLN A 71 -3.34 1.17 -10.96
C GLN A 71 -3.16 -0.14 -11.77
N ARG A 72 -2.88 -1.26 -11.09
CA ARG A 72 -2.68 -2.57 -11.71
C ARG A 72 -3.96 -3.38 -11.88
N THR A 73 -4.97 -3.11 -11.06
CA THR A 73 -6.14 -3.99 -10.90
C THR A 73 -7.46 -3.30 -11.21
N GLY A 74 -7.53 -1.99 -11.06
CA GLY A 74 -8.77 -1.22 -11.05
C GLY A 74 -9.68 -1.52 -9.87
N TRP A 75 -9.21 -2.28 -8.86
CA TRP A 75 -10.04 -2.63 -7.71
C TRP A 75 -10.31 -1.39 -6.83
N PRO A 76 -11.53 -1.26 -6.26
CA PRO A 76 -11.85 -0.14 -5.39
C PRO A 76 -10.93 -0.06 -4.18
N PHE A 77 -10.71 1.15 -3.67
CA PHE A 77 -10.04 1.35 -2.40
C PHE A 77 -10.97 0.95 -1.26
N GLY A 78 -10.40 0.32 -0.24
CA GLY A 78 -11.02 0.18 1.08
C GLY A 78 -10.38 1.19 2.01
N VAL A 79 -11.08 2.29 2.28
CA VAL A 79 -10.63 3.31 3.23
C VAL A 79 -11.16 2.95 4.60
N VAL A 80 -10.26 2.79 5.56
CA VAL A 80 -10.63 2.59 6.97
C VAL A 80 -10.74 3.94 7.64
N GLU A 81 -11.94 4.29 8.09
CA GLU A 81 -12.27 5.58 8.70
C GLU A 81 -12.87 5.40 10.10
N GLN A 82 -12.60 6.35 10.98
CA GLN A 82 -13.15 6.36 12.34
C GLN A 82 -14.66 6.61 12.28
N ASP A 83 -15.42 5.80 13.00
CA ASP A 83 -16.89 5.84 13.00
C ASP A 83 -17.42 7.10 13.68
N ASP A 84 -16.74 7.54 14.74
CA ASP A 84 -17.12 8.69 15.58
C ASP A 84 -16.66 10.04 15.00
N LEU A 85 -15.69 10.03 14.09
CA LEU A 85 -15.09 11.23 13.50
C LEU A 85 -15.09 11.14 11.96
N PRO A 86 -16.20 11.55 11.31
CA PRO A 86 -16.30 11.57 9.85
C PRO A 86 -15.14 12.36 9.21
N GLY A 87 -14.51 11.75 8.21
CA GLY A 87 -13.36 12.33 7.49
C GLY A 87 -12.00 11.99 8.10
N ARG A 88 -11.94 11.36 9.28
CA ARG A 88 -10.69 10.85 9.85
C ARG A 88 -10.43 9.41 9.41
N TRP A 89 -9.39 9.23 8.60
CA TRP A 89 -8.94 7.92 8.13
C TRP A 89 -7.77 7.38 8.97
N VAL A 90 -7.59 6.06 8.97
CA VAL A 90 -6.49 5.39 9.71
C VAL A 90 -5.68 4.45 8.83
N HIS A 91 -6.28 3.88 7.78
CA HIS A 91 -5.61 2.94 6.88
C HIS A 91 -6.27 2.90 5.51
N VAL A 92 -5.53 2.46 4.49
CA VAL A 92 -6.04 2.26 3.13
C VAL A 92 -5.48 0.96 2.55
N GLY A 93 -6.37 0.14 2.00
CA GLY A 93 -6.07 -1.03 1.18
C GLY A 93 -6.98 -1.09 -0.04
N LEU A 94 -7.11 -2.25 -0.66
CA LEU A 94 -8.07 -2.48 -1.75
C LEU A 94 -9.15 -3.48 -1.34
N LEU A 95 -10.34 -3.31 -1.92
CA LEU A 95 -11.40 -4.30 -1.88
C LEU A 95 -11.32 -5.16 -3.14
N THR A 96 -11.04 -6.45 -2.96
CA THR A 96 -11.02 -7.40 -4.09
C THR A 96 -12.45 -7.64 -4.62
N PRO A 97 -12.60 -8.20 -5.83
CA PRO A 97 -13.91 -8.55 -6.38
C PRO A 97 -14.73 -9.51 -5.51
N THR A 98 -14.07 -10.26 -4.62
CA THR A 98 -14.70 -11.18 -3.66
C THR A 98 -15.12 -10.50 -2.35
N GLY A 99 -14.94 -9.18 -2.22
CA GLY A 99 -15.30 -8.42 -1.01
C GLY A 99 -14.32 -8.55 0.15
N THR A 100 -13.12 -9.12 -0.07
CA THR A 100 -12.04 -9.16 0.93
C THR A 100 -11.15 -7.93 0.82
N PHE A 101 -10.53 -7.55 1.94
CA PHE A 101 -9.59 -6.44 2.03
C PHE A 101 -8.16 -6.94 1.76
N LEU A 102 -7.43 -6.24 0.90
CA LEU A 102 -6.04 -6.53 0.57
C LEU A 102 -5.15 -5.34 0.94
N ASP A 103 -4.17 -5.58 1.80
CA ASP A 103 -3.11 -4.64 2.16
C ASP A 103 -1.78 -5.37 2.40
N ILE A 104 -0.83 -4.73 3.08
CA ILE A 104 0.48 -5.34 3.39
C ILE A 104 0.38 -6.61 4.24
N HIS A 105 -0.66 -6.75 5.06
CA HIS A 105 -0.89 -7.94 5.89
C HIS A 105 -1.50 -9.10 5.08
N GLY A 106 -1.79 -8.88 3.79
CA GLY A 106 -2.38 -9.86 2.90
C GLY A 106 -3.91 -9.77 2.83
N LEU A 107 -4.52 -10.85 2.37
CA LEU A 107 -5.96 -10.91 2.15
C LEU A 107 -6.70 -11.24 3.45
N ARG A 108 -7.64 -10.39 3.85
CA ARG A 108 -8.44 -10.57 5.08
C ARG A 108 -9.91 -10.19 4.85
N PRO A 109 -10.88 -10.83 5.55
CA PRO A 109 -12.25 -10.33 5.60
C PRO A 109 -12.29 -8.91 6.17
N VAL A 110 -13.19 -8.06 5.64
CA VAL A 110 -13.36 -6.68 6.15
C VAL A 110 -13.65 -6.65 7.65
N ALA A 111 -14.48 -7.58 8.15
CA ALA A 111 -14.78 -7.68 9.58
C ALA A 111 -13.53 -7.97 10.43
N GLN A 112 -12.56 -8.71 9.90
CA GLN A 112 -11.29 -8.97 10.59
C GLN A 112 -10.45 -7.70 10.65
N VAL A 113 -10.35 -6.93 9.57
CA VAL A 113 -9.62 -5.65 9.56
C VAL A 113 -10.16 -4.68 10.61
N VAL A 114 -11.48 -4.58 10.73
CA VAL A 114 -12.13 -3.74 11.77
C VAL A 114 -11.81 -4.25 13.17
N ALA A 115 -11.89 -5.58 13.39
CA ALA A 115 -11.60 -6.18 14.69
C ALA A 115 -10.14 -5.98 15.11
N ASP A 116 -9.19 -6.16 14.18
CA ASP A 116 -7.77 -5.99 14.40
C ASP A 116 -7.47 -4.54 14.83
N ILE A 117 -7.99 -3.54 14.10
CA ILE A 117 -7.78 -2.11 14.42
C ILE A 117 -8.38 -1.73 15.77
N ARG A 118 -9.57 -2.24 16.09
CA ARG A 118 -10.17 -2.03 17.41
C ARG A 118 -9.30 -2.63 18.51
N SER A 119 -8.79 -3.85 18.32
CA SER A 119 -7.97 -4.53 19.31
C SER A 119 -6.60 -3.88 19.51
N GLU A 120 -5.98 -3.41 18.43
CA GLU A 120 -4.62 -2.89 18.45
C GLU A 120 -4.56 -1.42 18.87
N HIS A 121 -5.53 -0.62 18.40
CA HIS A 121 -5.50 0.83 18.55
C HIS A 121 -6.64 1.39 19.41
N GLY A 122 -7.62 0.57 19.80
CA GLY A 122 -8.78 1.02 20.55
C GLY A 122 -9.71 1.95 19.75
N LEU A 123 -9.69 1.83 18.42
CA LEU A 123 -10.46 2.69 17.51
C LEU A 123 -11.70 1.96 16.99
N ASP A 124 -12.85 2.61 17.07
CA ASP A 124 -14.05 2.19 16.36
C ASP A 124 -13.99 2.69 14.91
N VAL A 125 -13.98 1.77 13.96
CA VAL A 125 -13.77 2.06 12.55
C VAL A 125 -14.71 1.28 11.65
N ARG A 126 -14.94 1.83 10.46
CA ARG A 126 -15.57 1.12 9.33
C ARG A 126 -14.72 1.20 8.09
N VAL A 127 -14.97 0.26 7.17
CA VAL A 127 -14.37 0.28 5.84
C VAL A 127 -15.37 0.87 4.85
N ARG A 128 -14.97 1.93 4.16
CA ARG A 128 -15.72 2.56 3.08
C ARG A 128 -15.06 2.25 1.74
N ALA A 129 -15.87 1.76 0.80
CA ALA A 129 -15.44 1.60 -0.58
C ALA A 129 -15.30 2.98 -1.25
N VAL A 130 -14.21 3.18 -1.98
CA VAL A 130 -13.92 4.40 -2.74
C VAL A 130 -13.45 3.98 -4.13
N ASP A 131 -14.19 4.36 -5.16
CA ASP A 131 -13.95 3.86 -6.53
C ASP A 131 -12.96 4.73 -7.31
N THR A 132 -12.77 5.99 -6.90
CA THR A 132 -11.97 6.93 -7.69
C THR A 132 -10.72 7.41 -6.94
N PRO A 133 -9.60 7.57 -7.65
CA PRO A 133 -8.43 8.32 -7.19
C PRO A 133 -8.79 9.66 -6.54
N ALA A 134 -9.58 10.49 -7.24
CA ALA A 134 -9.89 11.84 -6.79
C ALA A 134 -10.61 11.85 -5.44
N GLU A 135 -11.50 10.89 -5.20
CA GLU A 135 -12.16 10.74 -3.91
C GLU A 135 -11.23 10.20 -2.83
N LEU A 136 -10.34 9.24 -3.14
CA LEU A 136 -9.32 8.82 -2.18
C LEU A 136 -8.47 10.02 -1.73
N PHE A 137 -8.00 10.80 -2.70
CA PHE A 137 -7.16 11.98 -2.43
C PHE A 137 -7.93 13.07 -1.67
N SER A 138 -9.23 13.26 -1.87
CA SER A 138 -9.99 14.22 -1.07
C SER A 138 -10.08 13.80 0.41
N ILE A 139 -10.15 12.51 0.69
CA ILE A 139 -10.15 11.97 2.07
C ILE A 139 -8.77 12.12 2.69
N ILE A 140 -7.70 11.66 2.03
CA ILE A 140 -6.36 11.67 2.63
C ILE A 140 -5.76 13.09 2.64
N ALA A 141 -6.04 13.94 1.65
CA ALA A 141 -5.56 15.32 1.64
C ALA A 141 -6.19 16.18 2.74
N SER A 142 -7.41 15.83 3.20
CA SER A 142 -8.03 16.48 4.36
C SER A 142 -7.24 16.27 5.67
N SER A 143 -6.30 15.32 5.69
CA SER A 143 -5.36 15.10 6.79
C SER A 143 -4.01 15.83 6.65
N GLY A 144 -3.87 16.71 5.64
CA GLY A 144 -2.64 17.44 5.34
C GLY A 144 -1.70 16.74 4.34
N GLU A 145 -2.18 15.73 3.62
CA GLU A 145 -1.48 15.14 2.49
C GLU A 145 -1.72 15.91 1.19
N ARG A 146 -0.79 15.80 0.23
CA ARG A 146 -0.81 16.52 -1.05
C ARG A 146 -1.64 15.79 -2.10
N THR A 147 -1.90 16.44 -3.23
CA THR A 147 -2.64 15.83 -4.36
C THR A 147 -1.89 14.63 -4.96
N ALA A 148 -2.60 13.79 -5.73
CA ALA A 148 -2.04 12.65 -6.46
C ALA A 148 -0.82 13.01 -7.32
N GLU A 149 -0.93 14.14 -8.02
CA GLU A 149 0.04 14.62 -9.00
C GLU A 149 1.32 15.11 -8.32
N GLU A 150 1.19 15.84 -7.21
CA GLU A 150 2.33 16.30 -6.40
C GLU A 150 3.08 15.12 -5.78
N TRP A 151 2.35 14.11 -5.31
CA TRP A 151 2.96 12.90 -4.76
C TRP A 151 3.71 12.09 -5.83
N LEU A 152 3.11 11.88 -6.99
CA LEU A 152 3.73 11.15 -8.10
C LEU A 152 4.98 11.87 -8.63
N ALA A 153 5.01 13.21 -8.58
CA ALA A 153 6.16 14.00 -9.00
C ALA A 153 7.37 13.92 -8.04
N GLU A 154 7.13 13.62 -6.75
CA GLU A 154 8.18 13.56 -5.72
C GLU A 154 8.78 12.16 -5.52
N LEU A 155 8.13 11.10 -6.01
CA LEU A 155 8.66 9.75 -5.94
C LEU A 155 9.88 9.59 -6.85
N CYS A 156 11.06 9.41 -6.25
CA CYS A 156 12.21 8.99 -7.03
C CYS A 156 11.96 7.60 -7.66
N PRO A 157 12.56 7.29 -8.83
CA PRO A 157 12.30 6.05 -9.54
C PRO A 157 12.49 4.78 -8.69
N LEU A 158 13.52 4.77 -7.82
CA LEU A 158 13.80 3.65 -6.94
C LEU A 158 12.64 3.37 -5.97
N SER A 159 12.12 4.39 -5.30
CA SER A 159 10.99 4.24 -4.36
C SER A 159 9.72 3.77 -5.07
N ALA A 160 9.45 4.31 -6.27
CA ALA A 160 8.32 3.86 -7.08
C ALA A 160 8.42 2.38 -7.45
N GLU A 161 9.62 1.91 -7.80
CA GLU A 161 9.87 0.50 -8.09
C GLU A 161 9.75 -0.40 -6.85
N VAL A 162 10.20 0.04 -5.67
CA VAL A 162 10.00 -0.72 -4.42
C VAL A 162 8.51 -0.95 -4.18
N ILE A 163 7.71 0.11 -4.22
CA ILE A 163 6.25 0.03 -4.02
C ILE A 163 5.61 -0.89 -5.08
N ALA A 164 6.05 -0.77 -6.34
CA ALA A 164 5.60 -1.60 -7.45
C ALA A 164 5.83 -3.10 -7.19
N VAL A 165 7.01 -3.51 -6.74
CA VAL A 165 7.32 -4.91 -6.43
C VAL A 165 6.37 -5.45 -5.35
N PHE A 166 6.16 -4.70 -4.27
CA PHE A 166 5.24 -5.11 -3.20
C PHE A 166 3.80 -5.24 -3.70
N ALA A 167 3.33 -4.29 -4.51
CA ALA A 167 2.00 -4.37 -5.13
C ALA A 167 1.85 -5.64 -5.99
N ASP A 168 2.84 -5.95 -6.83
CA ASP A 168 2.83 -7.13 -7.70
C ASP A 168 2.82 -8.43 -6.90
N VAL A 169 3.61 -8.52 -5.82
CA VAL A 169 3.63 -9.69 -4.91
C VAL A 169 2.27 -9.89 -4.24
N LEU A 170 1.66 -8.83 -3.69
CA LEU A 170 0.38 -8.91 -2.99
C LEU A 170 -0.77 -9.27 -3.93
N ILE A 171 -0.83 -8.65 -5.11
CA ILE A 171 -1.83 -8.96 -6.13
C ILE A 171 -1.72 -10.41 -6.61
N THR A 172 -0.49 -10.89 -6.84
CA THR A 172 -0.25 -12.29 -7.25
C THR A 172 -0.78 -13.26 -6.20
N ARG A 173 -0.40 -13.07 -4.93
CA ARG A 173 -0.89 -13.89 -3.82
C ARG A 173 -2.42 -13.84 -3.68
N ALA A 174 -3.03 -12.66 -3.82
CA ALA A 174 -4.48 -12.51 -3.73
C ALA A 174 -5.21 -13.25 -4.87
N LYS A 175 -4.68 -13.19 -6.10
CA LYS A 175 -5.23 -13.91 -7.26
C LYS A 175 -5.06 -15.42 -7.14
N GLU A 176 -4.01 -15.90 -6.49
CA GLU A 176 -3.80 -17.33 -6.23
C GLU A 176 -4.74 -17.86 -5.15
N ALA A 177 -4.99 -17.08 -4.10
CA ALA A 177 -5.90 -17.46 -3.00
C ALA A 177 -7.39 -17.47 -3.41
N GLY A 178 -7.76 -16.76 -4.48
CA GLY A 178 -9.13 -16.70 -5.00
C GLY A 178 -9.46 -17.68 -6.13
N ARG A 179 -8.53 -18.56 -6.51
CA ARG A 179 -8.75 -19.67 -7.46
C ARG A 179 -9.18 -20.93 -6.73
#